data_AF-A0A7V0V885-F1
#
_entry.id   AF-A0A7V0V885-F1
#
_cell.length_a   1.000
_cell.length_b   1.000
_cell.length_c   1.000
_cell.angle_alpha   90.00
_cell.angle_beta   90.00
_cell.angle_gamma   90.00
#
_symmetry.space_group_name_H-M   'P 1'
#
loop_
_entity.id
_entity.type
_entity.pdbx_description
1 polymer ?
#
loop_
_entity_poly.entity_id
_entity_poly.type
_entity_poly.pdbx_seq_one_letter_code
_entity_poly.pdbx_strand_id
1 'polypeptide(L)' 'MAERIQLAHGSGGKLTADLIREVFYPSLGGVEKFANDSAVINLPACRIALTIDSFVINPIFFPGGNI' A
#
# COMPACT_ATOMS: atom_id res chain seq x y z
N MET A 1 8.23 22.10 -14.42
CA MET A 1 6.85 21.67 -14.06
C MET A 1 6.97 20.85 -12.80
N ALA A 2 6.13 21.10 -11.78
CA ALA A 2 6.13 20.25 -10.59
C ALA A 2 5.62 18.84 -10.97
N GLU A 3 6.30 17.81 -10.47
CA GLU A 3 5.85 16.44 -10.60
C GLU A 3 4.50 16.27 -9.87
N ARG A 4 3.56 15.54 -10.48
CA ARG A 4 2.19 15.41 -9.97
C ARG A 4 1.80 13.95 -9.85
N ILE A 5 1.06 13.63 -8.78
CA ILE A 5 0.42 12.32 -8.64
C ILE A 5 -0.64 12.14 -9.73
N GLN A 6 -0.48 11.05 -10.48
CA GLN A 6 -1.38 10.55 -11.50
C GLN A 6 -2.18 9.33 -10.99
N LEU A 7 -3.32 9.02 -11.63
CA LEU A 7 -4.11 7.81 -11.36
C LEU A 7 -3.29 6.53 -11.44
N ALA A 8 -2.31 6.46 -12.35
CA ALA A 8 -1.46 5.29 -12.52
C ALA A 8 -0.55 4.99 -11.31
N HIS A 9 -0.37 5.94 -10.38
CA HIS A 9 0.32 5.65 -9.11
C HIS A 9 -0.57 4.89 -8.10
N GLY A 10 -1.89 4.82 -8.33
CA GLY A 10 -2.84 4.06 -7.51
C GLY A 10 -3.30 2.74 -8.13
N SER A 11 -2.73 2.32 -9.28
CA SER A 11 -3.18 1.13 -10.01
C SER A 11 -2.53 -0.18 -9.55
N GLY A 12 -1.55 -0.13 -8.65
CA GLY A 12 -0.79 -1.29 -8.17
C GLY A 12 0.34 -1.74 -9.12
N GLY A 13 0.54 -1.04 -10.23
CA GLY A 13 1.55 -1.39 -11.24
C GLY A 13 2.92 -0.73 -11.01
N LYS A 14 3.68 -0.58 -12.10
CA LYS A 14 5.05 -0.02 -12.08
C LYS A 14 5.13 1.35 -11.40
N LEU A 15 4.25 2.29 -11.74
CA LEU A 15 4.28 3.63 -11.16
C LEU A 15 3.93 3.64 -9.66
N THR A 16 3.07 2.73 -9.20
CA THR A 16 2.84 2.51 -7.76
C THR A 16 4.11 2.04 -7.07
N ALA A 17 4.78 1.03 -7.64
CA ALA A 17 6.02 0.48 -7.08
C ALA A 17 7.16 1.52 -7.07
N ASP A 18 7.27 2.33 -8.12
CA ASP A 18 8.27 3.39 -8.23
C ASP A 18 8.00 4.50 -7.20
N LEU A 19 6.73 4.92 -7.02
CA LEU A 19 6.34 5.87 -5.96
C LEU A 19 6.69 5.35 -4.56
N ILE A 20 6.41 4.08 -4.26
CA ILE A 20 6.77 3.45 -2.98
C ILE A 20 8.29 3.47 -2.77
N ARG A 21 9.05 3.05 -3.77
CA ARG A 21 10.51 2.92 -3.67
C ARG A 21 11.23 4.25 -3.57
N GLU A 22 10.81 5.24 -4.35
CA GLU A 22 11.54 6.49 -4.52
C GLU A 22 11.11 7.56 -3.51
N VAL A 23 9.86 7.50 -3.04
CA VAL A 23 9.32 8.50 -2.10
C VAL A 23 9.13 7.93 -0.71
N PHE A 24 8.41 6.81 -0.56
CA PHE A 24 8.02 6.31 0.75
C PHE A 24 9.17 5.64 1.51
N TYR A 25 9.93 4.73 0.90
CA TYR A 25 11.04 4.05 1.61
C TYR A 25 12.11 5.01 2.16
N PRO A 26 12.60 6.01 1.39
CA PRO A 26 13.57 6.98 1.91
C PRO A 26 12.97 7.85 3.03
N SER A 27 11.69 8.24 2.89
CA SER A 27 11.01 9.12 3.86
C SER A 27 10.69 8.42 5.19
N LEU A 28 10.48 7.10 5.16
CA LEU A 28 10.14 6.29 6.35
C LEU A 28 11.36 5.62 6.99
N GLY A 29 12.56 5.81 6.44
CA GLY A 29 13.81 5.40 7.07
C GLY A 29 14.14 3.91 6.95
N GLY A 30 14.15 3.37 5.73
CA GLY A 30 14.72 2.02 5.50
C GLY A 30 13.72 0.87 5.74
N VAL A 31 12.43 1.12 5.47
CA VAL A 31 11.35 0.14 5.69
C VAL A 31 11.17 -0.85 4.53
N GLU A 32 11.97 -0.77 3.47
CA GLU A 32 11.89 -1.64 2.29
C GLU A 32 12.03 -3.13 2.62
N LYS A 33 12.78 -3.47 3.67
CA LYS A 33 12.93 -4.84 4.17
C LYS A 33 11.64 -5.43 4.75
N PHE A 34 10.61 -4.60 4.95
CA PHE A 34 9.31 -4.97 5.47
C PHE A 34 8.21 -4.94 4.40
N ALA A 35 8.58 -4.90 3.11
CA ALA A 35 7.67 -4.84 1.97
C ALA A 35 6.91 -6.16 1.72
N ASN A 36 6.05 -6.53 2.65
CA ASN A 36 5.14 -7.67 2.57
C ASN A 36 3.69 -7.17 2.71
N ASP A 37 2.71 -8.06 2.53
CA ASP A 37 1.28 -7.75 2.68
C ASP A 37 0.86 -7.35 4.11
N SER A 38 1.77 -7.47 5.08
CA SER A 38 1.54 -7.05 6.46
C SER A 38 2.84 -6.68 7.17
N ALA A 39 2.74 -5.78 8.14
CA ALA A 39 3.78 -5.56 9.13
C ALA A 39 3.69 -6.66 10.21
N VAL A 40 4.85 -7.23 10.57
CA VAL A 40 4.94 -8.24 11.63
C VAL A 40 5.46 -7.58 12.91
N ILE A 41 4.64 -7.58 13.94
CA ILE A 41 4.98 -7.05 15.27
C ILE A 41 5.24 -8.25 16.19
N ASN A 42 6.50 -8.43 16.58
CA ASN A 42 6.88 -9.46 17.55
C ASN A 42 6.76 -8.90 18.97
N LEU A 43 5.90 -9.50 19.77
CA LEU A 43 5.75 -9.23 21.20
C LEU A 43 6.30 -10.42 21.99
N PRO A 44 6.66 -10.27 23.28
CA PRO A 44 7.21 -11.38 24.06
C PRO A 44 6.32 -12.63 24.11
N ALA A 45 4.99 -12.45 24.07
CA ALA A 45 4.02 -13.54 24.19
C ALA A 45 3.48 -14.04 22.84
N CYS A 46 3.59 -13.26 21.76
CA CYS A 46 2.96 -13.59 20.48
C CYS A 46 3.54 -12.80 19.30
N ARG A 47 3.09 -13.16 18.10
CA ARG A 47 3.37 -12.43 16.86
C ARG A 47 2.06 -11.93 16.27
N ILE A 48 2.01 -10.65 15.92
CA ILE A 48 0.85 -10.00 15.30
C ILE A 48 1.21 -9.67 13.85
N ALA A 49 0.34 -10.02 12.91
CA ALA A 49 0.36 -9.49 11.55
C ALA A 49 -0.68 -8.38 11.45
N LEU A 50 -0.27 -7.19 11.01
CA LEU A 50 -1.13 -6.03 10.82
C LEU A 50 -1.08 -5.58 9.36
N THR A 51 -2.25 -5.41 8.74
CA THR A 51 -2.39 -4.92 7.37
C THR A 51 -3.50 -3.87 7.30
N ILE A 52 -3.47 -3.04 6.26
CA ILE A 52 -4.47 -2.01 6.01
C ILE A 52 -4.64 -1.82 4.51
N ASP A 53 -5.91 -1.73 4.09
CA ASP A 53 -6.31 -1.38 2.74
C ASP A 53 -7.52 -0.46 2.77
N SER A 54 -7.72 0.29 1.69
CA SER A 54 -8.94 1.05 1.45
C SER A 54 -9.59 0.59 0.16
N PHE A 55 -10.91 0.51 0.17
CA PHE A 55 -11.69 0.16 -1.01
C PHE A 55 -12.29 1.42 -1.62
N VAL A 56 -11.92 1.73 -2.87
CA VAL A 56 -12.41 2.90 -3.63
C VAL A 56 -13.21 2.49 -4.87
N ILE A 57 -13.76 1.26 -4.87
CA ILE A 57 -14.54 0.74 -5.98
C ILE A 57 -15.80 1.61 -6.19
N ASN A 58 -16.15 1.82 -7.45
CA ASN A 58 -17.36 2.53 -7.85
C ASN A 58 -17.92 1.87 -9.13
N PRO A 59 -19.20 1.46 -9.15
CA PRO A 59 -20.24 1.63 -8.12
C PRO A 59 -20.05 0.76 -6.87
N ILE A 60 -20.68 1.14 -5.76
CA ILE A 60 -20.66 0.39 -4.47
C ILE A 60 -21.28 -1.00 -4.61
N PHE A 61 -22.30 -1.15 -5.47
CA PHE A 61 -22.96 -2.41 -5.78
C PHE A 61 -22.69 -2.78 -7.24
N PHE A 62 -22.25 -4.00 -7.50
CA PHE A 62 -21.87 -4.48 -8.83
C PHE A 62 -22.28 -5.94 -9.03
N PRO A 63 -22.36 -6.44 -10.29
CA PRO A 63 -22.73 -7.83 -10.53
C PRO A 63 -21.78 -8.78 -9.81
N GLY A 64 -22.30 -9.55 -8.86
CA GLY A 64 -21.52 -10.51 -8.07
C GLY A 64 -21.01 -10.01 -6.71
N GLY A 65 -21.32 -8.78 -6.29
CA GLY A 65 -20.95 -8.33 -4.95
C GLY A 65 -21.22 -6.85 -4.63
N ASN A 66 -20.77 -6.45 -3.44
CA ASN A 66 -20.75 -5.07 -2.98
C ASN A 66 -19.50 -4.85 -2.11
N ILE A 67 -19.13 -3.59 -1.89
CA ILE A 67 -18.11 -3.15 -0.94
C ILE A 67 -18.75 -2.32 0.16
#